data_AF-A0A6P3VHL2-F1
#
_entry.id   AF-A0A6P3VHL2-F1
#
_cell.length_a   1.000
_cell.length_b   1.000
_cell.length_c   1.000
_cell.angle_alpha   90.00
_cell.angle_beta   90.00
_cell.angle_gamma   90.00
#
_symmetry.space_group_name_H-M   'P 1'
#
loop_
_entity.id
_entity.type
_entity.pdbx_description
1 polymer ?
#
loop_
_entity_poly.entity_id
_entity_poly.type
_entity_poly.pdbx_seq_one_letter_code
_entity_poly.pdbx_strand_id
1 'polypeptide(L)'
;MELLLLFSLISFPLAMRLNVGNAAGSSLSPLASGRNIERHSTECHHMLKHLYSGAQVAVHMPPNITAQWVSSSCEVRPGPEFLTRSYRFYHNHSFNALQFYYRDNHCTKPTYSLLIQGSVHVQQASWAIRGGTEADYQLHRVLLMCHTAEAARDLSAKLSRDCGLDEALKPEESYELWDRATGRDCTGPLGFSMQELLLLRVERHYRHGDPDSQTKELLLGDLHTDVSRRRVHKPSSYQPPLQSIKHSHDHSCIICRIMSRGSLQQPPSLPPQADSPVRVQGHWVSQRCEVRPGVLFLTRHFVFNKDGRTWEGQYYHYADPVCRLPTFSMHAIGHYSQGQPSAKVMGGTEFVFTVTQMKVTPMDLATTSLLNIFSGDECGTEGSWRLGVEQDVTPTAGCAALGIRLPHTEHELFRIESDPSGRRLLYNGQRPTNGSSPNQPHKRATSYQPPLVQCSPGNQGGLNTGREGDQNFRLGNGCIGCYCDCRFCLSTLVWALVILQIM
;
A
#
# COMPACT_ATOMS: atom_id res chain seq x y z
N MET A 1 25.94 1.96 3.92
CA MET A 1 26.67 1.88 2.64
C MET A 1 27.05 0.41 2.46
N GLU A 2 26.60 -0.20 1.36
CA GLU A 2 26.89 -1.55 0.82
C GLU A 2 26.52 -2.86 1.55
N LEU A 3 26.16 -2.91 2.85
CA LEU A 3 25.93 -4.21 3.52
C LEU A 3 24.52 -4.87 3.41
N LEU A 4 23.50 -4.21 2.86
CA LEU A 4 22.16 -4.80 2.73
C LEU A 4 22.00 -5.74 1.51
N LEU A 5 22.98 -5.78 0.61
CA LEU A 5 22.98 -6.69 -0.55
C LEU A 5 23.30 -8.15 -0.19
N LEU A 6 23.84 -8.44 1.00
CA LEU A 6 24.14 -9.81 1.42
C LEU A 6 22.90 -10.64 1.76
N PHE A 7 21.76 -10.00 2.09
CA PHE A 7 20.52 -10.70 2.40
C PHE A 7 19.85 -11.38 1.20
N SER A 8 20.28 -11.09 -0.03
CA SER A 8 19.70 -11.70 -1.25
C SER A 8 20.43 -12.95 -1.73
N LEU A 9 21.60 -13.30 -1.18
CA LEU A 9 22.49 -14.32 -1.78
C LEU A 9 22.61 -15.65 -1.00
N ILE A 10 21.88 -15.86 0.09
CA ILE A 10 21.94 -17.14 0.83
C ILE A 10 20.57 -17.80 0.83
N SER A 11 20.31 -18.67 -0.16
CA SER A 11 19.22 -19.64 -0.15
C SER A 11 19.58 -20.83 -1.05
N PHE A 12 20.25 -21.84 -0.49
CA PHE A 12 20.27 -23.20 -1.07
C PHE A 12 19.16 -24.04 -0.40
N PRO A 13 18.50 -24.95 -1.13
CA PRO A 13 17.38 -25.70 -0.59
C PRO A 13 17.90 -26.93 0.15
N LEU A 14 17.59 -27.07 1.43
CA LEU A 14 17.59 -28.38 2.07
C LEU A 14 16.27 -28.59 2.79
N ALA A 15 15.47 -29.49 2.23
CA ALA A 15 14.25 -29.99 2.84
C ALA A 15 14.60 -30.80 4.09
N MET A 16 14.07 -30.42 5.25
CA MET A 16 13.95 -31.34 6.39
C MET A 16 12.62 -31.11 7.12
N ARG A 17 12.01 -32.25 7.46
CA ARG A 17 10.64 -32.38 7.96
C ARG A 17 10.49 -31.87 9.40
N LEU A 18 9.28 -31.37 9.65
CA LEU A 18 8.72 -30.90 10.91
C LEU A 18 8.90 -31.84 12.11
N ASN A 19 9.02 -31.25 13.31
CA ASN A 19 8.29 -31.74 14.48
C ASN A 19 7.87 -30.56 15.37
N VAL A 20 6.57 -30.45 15.64
CA VAL A 20 5.94 -29.38 16.44
C VAL A 20 5.89 -29.82 17.90
N GLY A 21 6.54 -29.07 18.79
CA GLY A 21 6.43 -29.23 20.24
C GLY A 21 5.63 -28.08 20.85
N ASN A 22 4.52 -28.40 21.51
CA ASN A 22 3.69 -27.47 22.29
C ASN A 22 4.45 -26.96 23.52
N ALA A 23 4.42 -25.65 23.78
CA ALA A 23 4.75 -25.08 25.08
C ALA A 23 3.67 -24.06 25.49
N ALA A 24 3.07 -24.31 26.66
CA ALA A 24 1.93 -23.60 27.23
C ALA A 24 2.34 -22.25 27.83
N GLY A 25 1.48 -21.24 27.66
CA GLY A 25 1.63 -19.92 28.25
C GLY A 25 1.09 -19.83 29.68
N SER A 26 1.73 -19.00 30.50
CA SER A 26 1.24 -18.58 31.81
C SER A 26 0.77 -17.12 31.76
N SER A 27 -0.44 -16.89 32.26
CA SER A 27 -1.13 -15.60 32.31
C SER A 27 -0.91 -14.88 33.64
N LEU A 28 -0.68 -13.56 33.61
CA LEU A 28 -0.87 -12.66 34.75
C LEU A 28 -1.51 -11.35 34.26
N SER A 29 -2.60 -10.94 34.91
CA SER A 29 -3.42 -9.76 34.61
C SER A 29 -3.05 -8.57 35.51
N PRO A 30 -3.30 -7.31 35.10
CA PRO A 30 -3.61 -6.26 36.07
C PRO A 30 -4.83 -5.36 35.73
N LEU A 31 -5.24 -4.62 36.77
CA LEU A 31 -6.49 -3.87 36.91
C LEU A 31 -6.64 -2.61 36.02
N ALA A 32 -7.83 -2.51 35.42
CA ALA A 32 -8.78 -1.37 35.38
C ALA A 32 -8.26 0.09 35.34
N SER A 33 -7.27 0.40 34.50
CA SER A 33 -7.22 1.66 33.73
C SER A 33 -6.60 1.48 32.33
N GLY A 34 -6.05 0.29 32.05
CA GLY A 34 -5.45 -0.12 30.79
C GLY A 34 -6.41 -0.68 29.74
N ARG A 35 -7.71 -0.83 30.03
CA ARG A 35 -8.65 -1.53 29.12
C ARG A 35 -8.74 -0.93 27.71
N ASN A 36 -8.61 0.38 27.53
CA ASN A 36 -8.64 1.00 26.20
C ASN A 36 -7.30 0.85 25.46
N ILE A 37 -6.17 0.99 26.15
CA ILE A 37 -4.83 0.83 25.54
C ILE A 37 -4.60 -0.65 25.16
N GLU A 38 -4.98 -1.57 26.04
CA GLU A 38 -4.95 -3.02 25.77
C GLU A 38 -5.89 -3.40 24.62
N ARG A 39 -7.12 -2.85 24.55
CA ARG A 39 -8.05 -3.13 23.45
C ARG A 39 -7.51 -2.66 22.09
N HIS A 40 -6.97 -1.45 22.00
CA HIS A 40 -6.38 -0.95 20.75
C HIS A 40 -5.16 -1.77 20.34
N SER A 41 -4.33 -2.15 21.32
CA SER A 41 -3.24 -3.09 21.11
C SER A 41 -3.77 -4.43 20.56
N THR A 42 -4.79 -5.04 21.17
CA THR A 42 -5.33 -6.34 20.70
C THR A 42 -5.89 -6.28 19.28
N GLU A 43 -6.58 -5.21 18.87
CA GLU A 43 -7.11 -5.11 17.50
C GLU A 43 -5.99 -4.96 16.47
N CYS A 44 -5.00 -4.09 16.71
CA CYS A 44 -3.81 -3.99 15.87
C CYS A 44 -3.12 -5.35 15.71
N HIS A 45 -2.94 -6.08 16.80
CA HIS A 45 -2.35 -7.42 16.78
C HIS A 45 -3.21 -8.40 15.98
N HIS A 46 -4.54 -8.32 16.07
CA HIS A 46 -5.44 -9.12 15.23
C HIS A 46 -5.28 -8.78 13.75
N MET A 47 -5.25 -7.50 13.38
CA MET A 47 -5.06 -7.06 12.00
C MET A 47 -3.73 -7.56 11.43
N LEU A 48 -2.63 -7.41 12.17
CA LEU A 48 -1.32 -7.93 11.78
C LEU A 48 -1.32 -9.46 11.69
N LYS A 49 -1.92 -10.15 12.65
CA LYS A 49 -2.05 -11.62 12.62
C LYS A 49 -2.86 -12.11 11.42
N HIS A 50 -3.88 -11.36 11.00
CA HIS A 50 -4.61 -11.65 9.76
C HIS A 50 -3.70 -11.55 8.53
N LEU A 51 -2.80 -10.56 8.47
CA LEU A 51 -1.79 -10.50 7.40
C LEU A 51 -0.85 -11.72 7.44
N TYR A 52 -0.36 -12.10 8.62
CA TYR A 52 0.60 -13.22 8.77
C TYR A 52 -0.02 -14.59 8.48
N SER A 53 -1.29 -14.78 8.81
CA SER A 53 -2.02 -16.02 8.49
C SER A 53 -2.35 -16.15 6.99
N GLY A 54 -1.96 -15.17 6.18
CA GLY A 54 -2.23 -15.14 4.75
C GLY A 54 -3.69 -14.85 4.46
N ALA A 55 -4.23 -13.77 5.04
CA ALA A 55 -5.53 -13.25 4.65
C ALA A 55 -5.58 -13.09 3.13
N GLN A 56 -6.42 -13.91 2.47
CA GLN A 56 -7.23 -13.61 1.28
C GLN A 56 -6.57 -12.90 0.08
N VAL A 57 -5.23 -12.85 0.00
CA VAL A 57 -4.48 -12.28 -1.11
C VAL A 57 -3.84 -13.39 -1.91
N ALA A 58 -4.35 -13.62 -3.12
CA ALA A 58 -3.74 -14.52 -4.08
C ALA A 58 -2.94 -13.70 -5.11
N VAL A 59 -1.68 -14.09 -5.34
CA VAL A 59 -0.81 -13.54 -6.38
C VAL A 59 -0.78 -14.53 -7.55
N HIS A 60 -1.08 -14.07 -8.76
CA HIS A 60 -1.07 -14.91 -9.96
C HIS A 60 0.20 -14.68 -10.79
N MET A 61 0.88 -15.76 -11.18
CA MET A 61 2.15 -15.74 -11.91
C MET A 61 2.10 -16.71 -13.11
N PRO A 62 2.31 -16.26 -14.37
CA PRO A 62 2.44 -14.87 -14.79
C PRO A 62 1.09 -14.12 -14.67
N PRO A 63 1.07 -12.83 -14.32
CA PRO A 63 -0.17 -12.09 -14.12
C PRO A 63 -0.90 -11.85 -15.44
N ASN A 64 -2.21 -12.12 -15.47
CA ASN A 64 -3.07 -11.60 -16.52
C ASN A 64 -3.46 -10.15 -16.18
N ILE A 65 -2.85 -9.21 -16.89
CA ILE A 65 -3.05 -7.76 -16.72
C ILE A 65 -4.13 -7.18 -17.66
N THR A 66 -4.76 -7.99 -18.51
CA THR A 66 -5.73 -7.51 -19.51
C THR A 66 -7.02 -7.01 -18.85
N ALA A 67 -7.07 -5.72 -18.57
CA ALA A 67 -8.24 -4.99 -18.06
C ALA A 67 -8.00 -3.48 -18.18
N GLN A 68 -8.99 -2.70 -17.75
CA GLN A 68 -8.80 -1.30 -17.38
C GLN A 68 -8.56 -1.21 -15.87
N TRP A 69 -7.49 -0.52 -15.50
CA TRP A 69 -7.00 -0.34 -14.14
C TRP A 69 -6.95 1.16 -13.83
N VAL A 70 -7.53 1.57 -12.71
CA VAL A 70 -7.64 2.99 -12.37
C VAL A 70 -7.17 3.29 -10.95
N SER A 71 -6.73 4.50 -10.70
CA SER A 71 -6.49 4.97 -9.32
C SER A 71 -7.80 4.98 -8.52
N SER A 72 -7.72 4.60 -7.25
CA SER A 72 -8.85 4.67 -6.30
C SER A 72 -8.87 5.97 -5.48
N SER A 73 -7.83 6.80 -5.58
CA SER A 73 -7.67 8.08 -4.90
C SER A 73 -6.71 8.99 -5.68
N CYS A 74 -6.59 10.26 -5.26
CA CYS A 74 -5.53 11.15 -5.73
C CYS A 74 -4.16 10.64 -5.25
N GLU A 75 -3.18 10.57 -6.15
CA GLU A 75 -1.83 10.07 -5.85
C GLU A 75 -0.83 11.23 -5.73
N VAL A 76 0.16 11.07 -4.85
CA VAL A 76 1.28 12.02 -4.70
C VAL A 76 2.58 11.30 -5.04
N ARG A 77 3.13 11.58 -6.22
CA ARG A 77 4.43 11.06 -6.67
C ARG A 77 5.57 11.96 -6.19
N PRO A 78 6.82 11.47 -6.07
CA PRO A 78 7.96 12.30 -5.71
C PRO A 78 8.08 13.52 -6.65
N GLY A 79 8.59 14.65 -6.19
CA GLY A 79 8.73 15.83 -7.07
C GLY A 79 8.16 17.13 -6.52
N PRO A 80 7.13 17.16 -5.66
CA PRO A 80 5.91 16.35 -5.69
C PRO A 80 5.11 16.50 -6.99
N GLU A 81 4.33 15.48 -7.35
CA GLU A 81 3.37 15.52 -8.46
C GLU A 81 2.01 14.96 -8.00
N PHE A 82 0.92 15.68 -8.25
CA PHE A 82 -0.43 15.23 -7.96
C PHE A 82 -1.07 14.67 -9.23
N LEU A 83 -1.50 13.42 -9.18
CA LEU A 83 -2.02 12.74 -10.37
C LEU A 83 -3.04 11.65 -10.07
N THR A 84 -3.71 11.22 -11.14
CA THR A 84 -4.50 9.98 -11.21
C THR A 84 -4.17 9.24 -12.51
N ARG A 85 -4.36 7.92 -12.52
CA ARG A 85 -3.98 7.02 -13.62
C ARG A 85 -5.16 6.19 -14.09
N SER A 86 -5.24 5.94 -15.39
CA SER A 86 -6.21 5.02 -16.02
C SER A 86 -5.52 4.24 -17.15
N TYR A 87 -5.12 3.00 -16.87
CA TYR A 87 -4.31 2.18 -17.76
C TYR A 87 -5.15 1.02 -18.29
N ARG A 88 -5.14 0.84 -19.61
CA ARG A 88 -5.86 -0.22 -20.30
C ARG A 88 -4.88 -1.09 -21.05
N PHE A 89 -4.82 -2.36 -20.68
CA PHE A 89 -4.04 -3.39 -21.36
C PHE A 89 -4.97 -4.27 -22.19
N TYR A 90 -4.52 -4.64 -23.39
CA TYR A 90 -5.28 -5.45 -24.34
C TYR A 90 -4.67 -6.87 -24.45
N HIS A 91 -5.42 -7.80 -25.05
CA HIS A 91 -4.96 -9.18 -25.24
C HIS A 91 -3.77 -9.28 -26.22
N ASN A 92 -3.61 -8.31 -27.11
CA ASN A 92 -2.51 -8.25 -28.09
C ASN A 92 -1.26 -7.53 -27.55
N HIS A 93 -1.08 -7.49 -26.23
CA HIS A 93 0.03 -6.83 -25.54
C HIS A 93 0.10 -5.31 -25.68
N SER A 94 -0.78 -4.68 -26.48
CA SER A 94 -0.83 -3.23 -26.56
C SER A 94 -1.43 -2.63 -25.29
N PHE A 95 -1.12 -1.37 -25.01
CA PHE A 95 -1.72 -0.61 -23.93
C PHE A 95 -1.98 0.85 -24.29
N ASN A 96 -2.99 1.43 -23.65
CA ASN A 96 -3.21 2.87 -23.54
C ASN A 96 -3.15 3.24 -22.06
N ALA A 97 -2.27 4.16 -21.69
CA ALA A 97 -2.15 4.66 -20.33
C ALA A 97 -2.45 6.17 -20.32
N LEU A 98 -3.45 6.57 -19.54
CA LEU A 98 -3.75 7.97 -19.26
C LEU A 98 -3.17 8.34 -17.90
N GLN A 99 -2.38 9.41 -17.86
CA GLN A 99 -1.94 10.07 -16.65
C GLN A 99 -2.50 11.49 -16.64
N PHE A 100 -3.30 11.80 -15.62
CA PHE A 100 -3.91 13.13 -15.44
C PHE A 100 -3.17 13.85 -14.33
N TYR A 101 -2.63 15.04 -14.61
CA TYR A 101 -1.89 15.84 -13.63
C TYR A 101 -2.75 16.99 -13.11
N TYR A 102 -2.59 17.32 -11.83
CA TYR A 102 -3.41 18.30 -11.13
C TYR A 102 -2.56 19.32 -10.40
N ARG A 103 -3.19 20.49 -10.13
CA ARG A 103 -2.57 21.58 -9.37
C ARG A 103 -2.64 21.35 -7.86
N ASP A 104 -3.60 20.54 -7.41
CA ASP A 104 -3.95 20.35 -6.00
C ASP A 104 -3.85 18.88 -5.56
N ASN A 105 -3.69 18.69 -4.25
CA ASN A 105 -3.56 17.39 -3.57
C ASN A 105 -4.86 16.58 -3.44
N HIS A 106 -5.97 17.09 -3.98
CA HIS A 106 -7.25 16.40 -4.07
C HIS A 106 -7.65 16.07 -5.51
N CYS A 107 -6.78 16.36 -6.49
CA CYS A 107 -7.02 16.09 -7.90
C CYS A 107 -8.37 16.68 -8.38
N THR A 108 -8.64 17.94 -8.00
CA THR A 108 -9.86 18.67 -8.37
C THR A 108 -9.65 19.60 -9.56
N LYS A 109 -8.41 20.10 -9.75
CA LYS A 109 -8.03 21.09 -10.77
C LYS A 109 -7.02 20.49 -11.75
N PRO A 110 -7.48 19.86 -12.85
CA PRO A 110 -6.58 19.28 -13.85
C PRO A 110 -5.75 20.37 -14.51
N THR A 111 -4.48 20.06 -14.82
CA THR A 111 -3.54 20.99 -15.46
C THR A 111 -3.17 20.53 -16.86
N TYR A 112 -2.75 19.27 -16.99
CA TYR A 112 -2.45 18.64 -18.27
C TYR A 112 -2.64 17.13 -18.18
N SER A 113 -2.64 16.46 -19.31
CA SER A 113 -2.78 15.01 -19.38
C SER A 113 -1.88 14.40 -20.43
N LEU A 114 -1.44 13.18 -20.17
CA LEU A 114 -0.66 12.37 -21.08
C LEU A 114 -1.47 11.15 -21.53
N LEU A 115 -1.52 10.91 -22.83
CA LEU A 115 -1.91 9.62 -23.39
C LEU A 115 -0.65 8.91 -23.89
N ILE A 116 -0.33 7.80 -23.25
CA ILE A 116 0.81 6.94 -23.57
C ILE A 116 0.29 5.69 -24.26
N GLN A 117 0.84 5.37 -25.42
CA GLN A 117 0.50 4.18 -26.18
C GLN A 117 1.75 3.35 -26.43
N GLY A 118 1.62 2.03 -26.32
CA GLY A 118 2.76 1.14 -26.45
C GLY A 118 2.37 -0.33 -26.42
N SER A 119 3.38 -1.17 -26.20
CA SER A 119 3.21 -2.59 -25.92
C SER A 119 3.95 -2.97 -24.63
N VAL A 120 3.44 -3.98 -23.92
CA VAL A 120 4.06 -4.56 -22.73
C VAL A 120 4.03 -6.07 -22.80
N HIS A 121 5.19 -6.69 -22.59
CA HIS A 121 5.37 -8.14 -22.61
C HIS A 121 5.77 -8.59 -21.22
N VAL A 122 4.90 -9.39 -20.60
CA VAL A 122 5.17 -10.01 -19.30
C VAL A 122 6.23 -11.09 -19.49
N GLN A 123 7.28 -11.04 -18.67
CA GLN A 123 8.42 -11.95 -18.74
C GLN A 123 8.40 -12.93 -17.55
N GLN A 124 9.56 -13.17 -16.93
CA GLN A 124 9.73 -14.04 -15.77
C GLN A 124 9.28 -13.40 -14.45
N ALA A 125 9.17 -14.24 -13.42
CA ALA A 125 9.13 -13.78 -12.03
C ALA A 125 10.39 -12.96 -11.70
N SER A 126 10.21 -11.85 -10.98
CA SER A 126 11.32 -11.02 -10.55
C SER A 126 12.16 -11.74 -9.50
N TRP A 127 13.46 -11.87 -9.80
CA TRP A 127 14.44 -12.40 -8.86
C TRP A 127 14.74 -11.39 -7.74
N ALA A 128 14.70 -10.10 -8.05
CA ALA A 128 14.99 -9.02 -7.10
C ALA A 128 13.80 -8.79 -6.14
N ILE A 129 12.58 -8.78 -6.66
CA ILE A 129 11.35 -8.54 -5.87
C ILE A 129 10.47 -9.78 -5.91
N ARG A 130 10.61 -10.64 -4.90
CA ARG A 130 9.84 -11.89 -4.81
C ARG A 130 8.33 -11.61 -4.91
N GLY A 131 7.61 -12.43 -5.69
CA GLY A 131 6.18 -12.24 -5.96
C GLY A 131 5.86 -11.10 -6.94
N GLY A 132 6.87 -10.43 -7.51
CA GLY A 132 6.73 -9.56 -8.67
C GLY A 132 7.01 -10.29 -9.98
N THR A 133 6.59 -9.69 -11.09
CA THR A 133 6.88 -10.16 -12.45
C THR A 133 7.61 -9.07 -13.21
N GLU A 134 8.73 -9.40 -13.84
CA GLU A 134 9.43 -8.50 -14.74
C GLU A 134 8.66 -8.40 -16.06
N ALA A 135 8.73 -7.25 -16.71
CA ALA A 135 8.14 -7.03 -18.01
C ALA A 135 8.99 -6.06 -18.83
N ASP A 136 8.89 -6.15 -20.15
CA ASP A 136 9.47 -5.18 -21.08
C ASP A 136 8.36 -4.37 -21.73
N TYR A 137 8.62 -3.09 -21.99
CA TYR A 137 7.68 -2.24 -22.70
C TYR A 137 8.34 -1.50 -23.86
N GLN A 138 7.54 -1.19 -24.87
CA GLN A 138 7.94 -0.33 -25.98
C GLN A 138 6.91 0.79 -26.12
N LEU A 139 7.38 2.04 -26.20
CA LEU A 139 6.52 3.18 -26.46
C LEU A 139 6.33 3.37 -27.96
N HIS A 140 5.09 3.56 -28.36
CA HIS A 140 4.72 3.88 -29.74
C HIS A 140 4.44 5.37 -29.88
N ARG A 141 3.68 5.94 -28.95
CA ARG A 141 3.22 7.33 -29.01
C ARG A 141 3.02 7.92 -27.63
N VAL A 142 3.36 9.19 -27.44
CA VAL A 142 2.99 9.98 -26.25
C VAL A 142 2.38 11.30 -26.69
N LEU A 143 1.14 11.54 -26.29
CA LEU A 143 0.43 12.80 -26.53
C LEU A 143 0.30 13.60 -25.24
N LEU A 144 0.47 14.91 -25.34
CA LEU A 144 0.23 15.90 -24.30
C LEU A 144 -1.00 16.74 -24.66
N MET A 145 -1.85 17.00 -23.68
CA MET A 145 -2.91 18.01 -23.77
C MET A 145 -2.89 18.88 -22.52
N CYS A 146 -2.87 20.20 -22.70
CA CYS A 146 -2.97 21.16 -21.60
C CYS A 146 -4.44 21.53 -21.37
N HIS A 147 -4.87 21.61 -20.12
CA HIS A 147 -6.26 21.92 -19.73
C HIS A 147 -6.43 23.34 -19.20
N THR A 148 -5.33 24.06 -18.98
CA THR A 148 -5.35 25.46 -18.56
C THR A 148 -4.30 26.28 -19.31
N ALA A 149 -4.55 27.59 -19.41
CA ALA A 149 -3.63 28.53 -20.02
C ALA A 149 -2.29 28.63 -19.26
N GLU A 150 -2.31 28.48 -17.93
CA GLU A 150 -1.10 28.43 -17.11
C GLU A 150 -0.26 27.20 -17.46
N ALA A 151 -0.88 26.01 -17.48
CA ALA A 151 -0.17 24.78 -17.82
C ALA A 151 0.42 24.83 -19.24
N ALA A 152 -0.33 25.37 -20.20
CA ALA A 152 0.14 25.54 -21.56
C ALA A 152 1.38 26.47 -21.63
N ARG A 153 1.37 27.62 -20.94
CA ARG A 153 2.52 28.52 -20.87
C ARG A 153 3.74 27.89 -20.19
N ASP A 154 3.54 27.26 -19.04
CA ASP A 154 4.61 26.66 -18.25
C ASP A 154 5.27 25.50 -19.02
N LEU A 155 4.47 24.64 -19.64
CA LEU A 155 4.97 23.53 -20.44
C LEU A 155 5.60 23.98 -21.76
N SER A 156 5.07 25.05 -22.40
CA SER A 156 5.71 25.65 -23.57
C SER A 156 7.12 26.13 -23.24
N ALA A 157 7.27 26.91 -22.16
CA ALA A 157 8.58 27.41 -21.74
C ALA A 157 9.57 26.27 -21.43
N LYS A 158 9.08 25.18 -20.83
CA LYS A 158 9.88 24.00 -20.51
C LYS A 158 10.31 23.23 -21.76
N LEU A 159 9.42 23.10 -22.75
CA LEU A 159 9.65 22.32 -23.96
C LEU A 159 10.38 23.11 -25.05
N SER A 160 10.14 24.40 -25.22
CA SER A 160 10.85 25.21 -26.23
C SER A 160 12.36 25.23 -26.00
N ARG A 161 12.80 25.27 -24.73
CA ARG A 161 14.23 25.27 -24.38
C ARG A 161 14.97 24.01 -24.82
N ASP A 162 14.33 22.86 -24.68
CA ASP A 162 15.00 21.55 -24.79
C ASP A 162 14.55 20.77 -26.05
N CYS A 163 13.48 21.21 -26.71
CA CYS A 163 12.80 20.50 -27.80
C CYS A 163 12.47 21.33 -29.04
N GLY A 164 12.81 22.63 -29.05
CA GLY A 164 12.63 23.49 -30.21
C GLY A 164 11.18 23.58 -30.68
N LEU A 165 10.21 23.61 -29.75
CA LEU A 165 8.83 23.92 -30.10
C LEU A 165 8.74 25.37 -30.59
N ASP A 166 8.51 25.53 -31.89
CA ASP A 166 8.37 26.82 -32.57
C ASP A 166 7.03 27.51 -32.23
N GLU A 167 5.98 26.73 -31.99
CA GLU A 167 4.66 27.23 -31.58
C GLU A 167 4.39 26.99 -30.09
N ALA A 168 3.85 28.01 -29.44
CA ALA A 168 3.41 27.91 -28.06
C ALA A 168 2.21 26.95 -27.96
N LEU A 169 2.24 26.09 -26.94
CA LEU A 169 1.14 25.20 -26.63
C LEU A 169 -0.12 26.01 -26.29
N LYS A 170 -1.27 25.46 -26.67
CA LYS A 170 -2.59 26.00 -26.37
C LYS A 170 -3.40 24.98 -25.57
N PRO A 171 -4.33 25.46 -24.72
CA PRO A 171 -5.27 24.58 -24.04
C PRO A 171 -6.12 23.79 -25.03
N GLU A 172 -6.53 22.58 -24.65
CA GLU A 172 -7.41 21.67 -25.39
C GLU A 172 -6.90 21.19 -26.76
N GLU A 173 -5.65 21.52 -27.10
CA GLU A 173 -4.95 20.99 -28.27
C GLU A 173 -4.04 19.83 -27.87
N SER A 174 -3.94 18.82 -28.74
CA SER A 174 -3.08 17.66 -28.53
C SER A 174 -1.74 17.83 -29.26
N TYR A 175 -0.65 17.63 -28.53
CA TYR A 175 0.72 17.72 -29.04
C TYR A 175 1.44 16.40 -28.89
N GLU A 176 2.18 15.99 -29.92
CA GLU A 176 2.94 14.75 -29.90
C GLU A 176 4.33 14.97 -29.30
N LEU A 177 4.59 14.33 -28.16
CA LEU A 177 5.87 14.38 -27.46
C LEU A 177 6.79 13.23 -27.84
N TRP A 178 6.24 12.07 -28.21
CA TRP A 178 7.01 10.93 -28.68
C TRP A 178 6.25 10.25 -29.79
N ASP A 179 6.96 9.90 -30.85
CA ASP A 179 6.49 9.00 -31.88
C ASP A 179 7.64 8.11 -32.38
N ARG A 180 7.39 6.81 -32.34
CA ARG A 180 8.35 5.79 -32.77
C ARG A 180 8.63 5.89 -34.28
N ALA A 181 7.66 6.29 -35.10
CA ALA A 181 7.84 6.33 -36.55
C ALA A 181 8.77 7.46 -36.99
N THR A 182 8.65 8.64 -36.36
CA THR A 182 9.53 9.80 -36.62
C THR A 182 10.81 9.81 -35.79
N GLY A 183 10.86 9.09 -34.66
CA GLY A 183 12.01 9.07 -33.75
C GLY A 183 12.15 10.32 -32.87
N ARG A 184 11.13 11.19 -32.85
CA ARG A 184 11.10 12.42 -32.04
C ARG A 184 10.93 12.08 -30.55
N ASP A 185 11.78 12.63 -29.67
CA ASP A 185 11.61 12.56 -28.21
C ASP A 185 11.64 13.93 -27.53
N CYS A 186 10.46 14.37 -27.11
CA CYS A 186 10.23 15.56 -26.30
C CYS A 186 9.69 15.26 -24.90
N THR A 187 9.86 14.04 -24.45
CA THR A 187 9.39 13.61 -23.13
C THR A 187 10.40 13.94 -22.03
N GLY A 188 11.67 14.21 -22.39
CA GLY A 188 12.79 14.53 -21.49
C GLY A 188 12.49 15.63 -20.49
N PRO A 189 12.10 16.82 -20.97
CA PRO A 189 11.86 17.98 -20.12
C PRO A 189 10.74 17.75 -19.12
N LEU A 190 9.76 16.88 -19.41
CA LEU A 190 8.68 16.56 -18.48
C LEU A 190 9.12 15.63 -17.35
N GLY A 191 10.34 15.09 -17.36
CA GLY A 191 10.74 14.04 -16.42
C GLY A 191 9.93 12.75 -16.64
N PHE A 192 9.36 12.59 -17.83
CA PHE A 192 8.51 11.47 -18.20
C PHE A 192 9.27 10.15 -18.17
N SER A 193 8.62 9.12 -17.63
CA SER A 193 9.10 7.76 -17.54
C SER A 193 7.92 6.79 -17.43
N MET A 194 8.06 5.63 -18.05
CA MET A 194 7.14 4.49 -17.89
C MET A 194 7.86 3.27 -17.30
N GLN A 195 8.99 3.48 -16.60
CA GLN A 195 9.73 2.40 -15.94
C GLN A 195 8.89 1.65 -14.88
N GLU A 196 7.77 2.23 -14.43
CA GLU A 196 6.77 1.53 -13.61
C GLU A 196 6.23 0.25 -14.26
N LEU A 197 6.28 0.12 -15.60
CA LEU A 197 5.84 -1.07 -16.30
C LEU A 197 6.86 -2.22 -16.27
N LEU A 198 8.10 -1.99 -15.81
CA LEU A 198 9.12 -3.05 -15.72
C LEU A 198 8.87 -4.05 -14.60
N LEU A 199 8.01 -3.71 -13.64
CA LEU A 199 7.67 -4.56 -12.50
C LEU A 199 6.16 -4.56 -12.28
N LEU A 200 5.55 -5.73 -12.43
CA LEU A 200 4.10 -5.92 -12.39
C LEU A 200 3.74 -6.94 -11.31
N ARG A 201 2.64 -6.69 -10.60
CA ARG A 201 2.04 -7.68 -9.69
C ARG A 201 0.52 -7.51 -9.68
N VAL A 202 -0.21 -8.61 -9.81
CA VAL A 202 -1.66 -8.61 -9.68
C VAL A 202 -2.04 -9.33 -8.40
N GLU A 203 -2.73 -8.61 -7.52
CA GLU A 203 -3.28 -9.12 -6.27
C GLU A 203 -4.78 -9.30 -6.39
N ARG A 204 -5.27 -10.43 -5.86
CA ARG A 204 -6.70 -10.74 -5.74
C ARG A 204 -7.04 -10.79 -4.27
N HIS A 205 -7.86 -9.84 -3.83
CA HIS A 205 -8.38 -9.76 -2.47
C HIS A 205 -9.78 -10.37 -2.45
N TYR A 206 -9.97 -11.41 -1.64
CA TYR A 206 -11.29 -11.98 -1.36
C TYR A 206 -11.86 -11.33 -0.10
N ARG A 207 -13.17 -11.10 -0.05
CA ARG A 207 -13.83 -10.65 1.18
C ARG A 207 -14.24 -11.86 2.01
N HIS A 208 -14.06 -11.78 3.33
CA HIS A 208 -14.46 -12.86 4.23
C HIS A 208 -15.99 -13.05 4.21
N GLY A 209 -16.43 -14.25 3.82
CA GLY A 209 -17.85 -14.62 3.78
C GLY A 209 -18.56 -14.40 2.44
N ASP A 210 -17.89 -13.84 1.43
CA ASP A 210 -18.44 -13.67 0.08
C ASP A 210 -17.35 -13.92 -0.99
N PRO A 211 -17.30 -15.12 -1.59
CA PRO A 211 -16.35 -15.47 -2.64
C PRO A 211 -16.50 -14.64 -3.92
N ASP A 212 -17.68 -14.07 -4.18
CA ASP A 212 -17.98 -13.30 -5.39
C ASP A 212 -17.53 -11.83 -5.25
N SER A 213 -17.32 -11.34 -4.02
CA SER A 213 -16.74 -10.03 -3.72
C SER A 213 -15.22 -10.05 -3.85
N GLN A 214 -14.72 -10.19 -5.09
CA GLN A 214 -13.31 -10.18 -5.41
C GLN A 214 -12.84 -8.81 -5.91
N THR A 215 -11.94 -8.15 -5.17
CA THR A 215 -11.23 -6.96 -5.68
C THR A 215 -9.91 -7.37 -6.32
N LYS A 216 -9.63 -6.84 -7.51
CA LYS A 216 -8.33 -7.04 -8.19
C LYS A 216 -7.55 -5.73 -8.21
N GLU A 217 -6.30 -5.82 -7.80
CA GLU A 217 -5.36 -4.71 -7.78
C GLU A 217 -4.16 -5.02 -8.69
N LEU A 218 -3.74 -4.03 -9.48
CA LEU A 218 -2.51 -4.05 -10.26
C LEU A 218 -1.51 -3.10 -9.59
N LEU A 219 -0.41 -3.65 -9.14
CA LEU A 219 0.74 -2.92 -8.63
C LEU A 219 1.76 -2.75 -9.76
N LEU A 220 2.20 -1.51 -9.96
CA LEU A 220 3.25 -1.13 -10.89
C LEU A 220 4.48 -0.70 -10.11
N GLY A 221 5.66 -0.85 -10.70
CA GLY A 221 6.94 -0.53 -10.09
C GLY A 221 7.02 0.91 -9.57
N ASP A 222 7.78 1.11 -8.48
CA ASP A 222 8.05 2.43 -7.93
C ASP A 222 8.81 3.34 -8.89
N LEU A 223 8.70 4.65 -8.64
CA LEU A 223 9.49 5.66 -9.32
C LEU A 223 10.63 6.12 -8.41
N HIS A 224 11.77 6.44 -9.00
CA HIS A 224 12.86 7.04 -8.26
C HIS A 224 12.44 8.37 -7.63
N THR A 225 12.82 8.59 -6.37
CA THR A 225 12.47 9.82 -5.62
C THR A 225 13.11 11.09 -6.18
N ASP A 226 14.25 10.96 -6.85
CA ASP A 226 14.86 12.00 -7.69
C ASP A 226 14.36 11.87 -9.14
N VAL A 227 13.67 12.92 -9.62
CA VAL A 227 13.03 12.99 -10.95
C VAL A 227 14.05 12.77 -12.08
N SER A 228 15.29 13.26 -11.93
CA SER A 228 16.32 13.16 -12.96
C SER A 228 16.74 11.71 -13.25
N ARG A 229 16.55 10.80 -12.30
CA ARG A 229 16.94 9.39 -12.41
C ARG A 229 15.81 8.47 -12.85
N ARG A 230 14.57 8.97 -12.98
CA ARG A 230 13.38 8.14 -13.29
C ARG A 230 13.47 7.38 -14.61
N ARG A 231 14.21 7.91 -15.60
CA ARG A 231 14.37 7.28 -16.93
C ARG A 231 15.20 6.00 -16.89
N VAL A 232 16.16 5.92 -15.97
CA VAL A 232 17.10 4.80 -15.86
C VAL A 232 16.84 3.95 -14.62
N HIS A 233 15.83 4.29 -13.83
CA HIS A 233 15.48 3.60 -12.61
C HIS A 233 14.92 2.21 -12.90
N LYS A 234 15.48 1.18 -12.26
CA LYS A 234 14.87 -0.14 -12.19
C LYS A 234 14.02 -0.21 -10.92
N PRO A 235 12.70 -0.46 -11.00
CA PRO A 235 11.85 -0.55 -9.82
C PRO A 235 12.33 -1.55 -8.77
N SER A 236 12.20 -1.15 -7.52
CA SER A 236 12.60 -1.91 -6.31
C SER A 236 11.47 -1.97 -5.26
N SER A 237 10.33 -1.35 -5.55
CA SER A 237 9.10 -1.41 -4.76
C SER A 237 7.91 -1.18 -5.72
N TYR A 238 6.74 -0.87 -5.17
CA TYR A 238 5.52 -0.62 -5.92
C TYR A 238 4.93 0.76 -5.59
N GLN A 239 4.29 1.36 -6.58
CA GLN A 239 3.38 2.50 -6.40
C GLN A 239 2.06 2.06 -5.75
N PRO A 240 1.21 3.02 -5.33
CA PRO A 240 -0.17 2.70 -4.96
C PRO A 240 -0.87 1.83 -6.03
N PRO A 241 -1.64 0.82 -5.61
CA PRO A 241 -2.28 -0.10 -6.54
C PRO A 241 -3.36 0.59 -7.38
N LEU A 242 -3.50 0.14 -8.62
CA LEU A 242 -4.64 0.46 -9.48
C LEU A 242 -5.72 -0.62 -9.32
N GLN A 243 -6.99 -0.24 -9.29
CA GLN A 243 -8.11 -1.16 -9.16
C GLN A 243 -8.72 -1.52 -10.51
N SER A 244 -9.12 -2.78 -10.68
CA SER A 244 -9.78 -3.25 -11.90
C SER A 244 -11.23 -2.79 -11.97
N ILE A 245 -11.63 -2.17 -13.09
CA ILE A 245 -13.03 -1.77 -13.33
C ILE A 245 -13.96 -2.97 -13.55
N LYS A 246 -13.45 -4.07 -14.14
CA LYS A 246 -14.28 -5.26 -14.43
C LYS A 246 -14.70 -5.99 -13.16
N HIS A 247 -13.85 -5.96 -12.14
CA HIS A 247 -14.05 -6.67 -10.88
C HIS A 247 -14.35 -5.72 -9.71
N SER A 248 -14.51 -4.42 -9.99
CA SER A 248 -15.20 -3.52 -9.06
C SER A 248 -16.70 -3.78 -9.13
N HIS A 249 -17.15 -4.99 -8.76
CA HIS A 249 -18.57 -5.27 -8.54
C HIS A 249 -19.12 -4.53 -7.33
N ASP A 250 -18.25 -3.89 -6.56
CA ASP A 250 -18.69 -2.93 -5.58
C ASP A 250 -19.08 -1.63 -6.28
N HIS A 251 -20.38 -1.39 -6.39
CA HIS A 251 -20.94 -0.08 -6.72
C HIS A 251 -20.47 1.05 -5.77
N SER A 252 -19.62 0.75 -4.76
CA SER A 252 -19.09 1.68 -3.77
C SER A 252 -17.89 2.54 -4.21
N CYS A 253 -17.04 2.14 -5.18
CA CYS A 253 -15.88 2.96 -5.55
C CYS A 253 -16.26 4.10 -6.50
N ILE A 254 -16.78 5.19 -5.93
CA ILE A 254 -17.17 6.40 -6.68
C ILE A 254 -15.99 6.96 -7.49
N ILE A 255 -14.79 6.99 -6.91
CA ILE A 255 -13.58 7.50 -7.56
C ILE A 255 -13.22 6.66 -8.79
N CYS A 256 -13.23 5.33 -8.67
CA CYS A 256 -12.92 4.42 -9.76
C CYS A 256 -13.85 4.64 -10.98
N ARG A 257 -15.14 4.88 -10.72
CA ARG A 257 -16.14 5.17 -11.77
C ARG A 257 -15.91 6.53 -12.45
N ILE A 258 -15.47 7.54 -11.70
CA ILE A 258 -15.08 8.83 -12.27
C ILE A 258 -13.85 8.62 -13.17
N MET A 259 -12.83 7.91 -12.67
CA MET A 259 -11.59 7.64 -13.40
C MET A 259 -11.82 6.84 -14.68
N SER A 260 -12.72 5.84 -14.65
CA SER A 260 -12.95 4.97 -15.80
C SER A 260 -13.48 5.70 -17.03
N ARG A 261 -14.10 6.87 -16.83
CA ARG A 261 -14.70 7.71 -17.88
C ARG A 261 -13.76 8.79 -18.40
N GLY A 262 -12.63 9.02 -17.74
CA GLY A 262 -11.67 10.03 -18.15
C GLY A 262 -11.08 9.75 -19.54
N SER A 263 -10.87 10.81 -20.31
CA SER A 263 -10.22 10.77 -21.63
C SER A 263 -9.15 11.87 -21.69
N LEU A 264 -8.31 11.86 -22.74
CA LEU A 264 -7.28 12.89 -22.91
C LEU A 264 -7.87 14.31 -22.88
N GLN A 265 -9.07 14.50 -23.46
CA GLN A 265 -9.81 15.76 -23.54
C GLN A 265 -10.65 16.07 -22.30
N GLN A 266 -11.02 15.05 -21.54
CA GLN A 266 -11.88 15.19 -20.37
C GLN A 266 -11.20 14.53 -19.18
N PRO A 267 -10.21 15.21 -18.58
CA PRO A 267 -9.57 14.73 -17.37
C PRO A 267 -10.64 14.64 -16.27
N PRO A 268 -10.62 13.58 -15.46
CA PRO A 268 -11.59 13.48 -14.38
C PRO A 268 -11.31 14.54 -13.31
N SER A 269 -12.34 14.97 -12.57
CA SER A 269 -12.20 15.84 -11.39
C SER A 269 -12.80 15.11 -10.20
N LEU A 270 -12.01 14.96 -9.13
CA LEU A 270 -12.49 14.28 -7.93
C LEU A 270 -13.38 15.20 -7.08
N PRO A 271 -14.28 14.63 -6.26
CA PRO A 271 -15.03 15.42 -5.30
C PRO A 271 -14.09 16.18 -4.36
N PRO A 272 -14.32 17.47 -4.10
CA PRO A 272 -13.49 18.25 -3.21
C PRO A 272 -13.54 17.67 -1.80
N GLN A 273 -12.38 17.61 -1.16
CA GLN A 273 -12.22 17.19 0.23
C GLN A 273 -11.48 18.29 0.99
N ALA A 274 -11.74 18.39 2.29
CA ALA A 274 -10.99 19.28 3.17
C ALA A 274 -9.76 18.55 3.72
N ASP A 275 -8.61 19.23 3.72
CA ASP A 275 -7.44 18.71 4.40
C ASP A 275 -7.72 18.56 5.91
N SER A 276 -7.49 17.36 6.41
CA SER A 276 -7.72 17.04 7.81
C SER A 276 -6.50 17.41 8.66
N PRO A 277 -6.69 18.07 9.83
CA PRO A 277 -5.60 18.30 10.76
C PRO A 277 -4.91 16.99 11.16
N VAL A 278 -3.58 16.98 11.10
CA VAL A 278 -2.79 15.78 11.40
C VAL A 278 -2.75 15.55 12.91
N ARG A 279 -3.65 14.68 13.39
CA ARG A 279 -3.70 14.16 14.77
C ARG A 279 -3.32 12.69 14.79
N VAL A 280 -2.04 12.43 15.07
CA VAL A 280 -1.40 11.11 14.97
C VAL A 280 -1.66 10.19 16.16
N GLN A 281 -2.31 10.66 17.22
CA GLN A 281 -2.47 9.91 18.47
C GLN A 281 -3.16 8.55 18.25
N GLY A 282 -2.68 7.52 18.95
CA GLY A 282 -3.21 6.17 18.89
C GLY A 282 -2.30 5.19 18.14
N HIS A 283 -2.87 4.06 17.74
CA HIS A 283 -2.15 2.96 17.13
C HIS A 283 -2.48 2.86 15.64
N TRP A 284 -1.46 2.60 14.83
CA TRP A 284 -1.56 2.56 13.37
C TRP A 284 -0.82 1.35 12.83
N VAL A 285 -1.45 0.58 11.95
CA VAL A 285 -0.86 -0.67 11.42
C VAL A 285 -0.90 -0.74 9.91
N SER A 286 0.05 -1.46 9.33
CA SER A 286 0.03 -1.80 7.90
C SER A 286 -1.24 -2.56 7.54
N GLN A 287 -1.80 -2.25 6.37
CA GLN A 287 -2.95 -2.98 5.82
C GLN A 287 -2.55 -4.16 4.91
N ARG A 288 -1.26 -4.29 4.58
CA ARG A 288 -0.72 -5.33 3.72
C ARG A 288 0.76 -5.59 4.03
N CYS A 289 1.31 -6.65 3.46
CA CYS A 289 2.74 -6.89 3.43
C CYS A 289 3.40 -5.86 2.50
N GLU A 290 4.18 -4.95 3.05
CA GLU A 290 4.72 -3.83 2.29
C GLU A 290 6.07 -4.19 1.67
N VAL A 291 6.31 -3.78 0.42
CA VAL A 291 7.59 -3.97 -0.26
C VAL A 291 8.45 -2.71 -0.08
N ARG A 292 9.74 -2.86 0.24
CA ARG A 292 10.64 -1.71 0.41
C ARG A 292 11.93 -1.86 -0.40
N PRO A 293 12.48 -0.74 -0.92
CA PRO A 293 13.84 -0.75 -1.44
C PRO A 293 14.83 -1.14 -0.33
N GLY A 294 15.72 -2.10 -0.60
CA GLY A 294 16.80 -2.52 0.32
C GLY A 294 16.39 -3.46 1.46
N VAL A 295 15.10 -3.57 1.80
CA VAL A 295 14.54 -4.52 2.76
C VAL A 295 13.31 -5.14 2.12
N LEU A 296 13.34 -6.44 1.83
CA LEU A 296 12.41 -7.06 0.88
C LEU A 296 10.94 -6.79 1.25
N PHE A 297 10.52 -7.17 2.46
CA PHE A 297 9.13 -7.07 2.91
C PHE A 297 9.04 -6.68 4.38
N LEU A 298 8.05 -5.86 4.74
CA LEU A 298 7.81 -5.50 6.13
C LEU A 298 6.35 -5.19 6.46
N THR A 299 6.03 -5.23 7.75
CA THR A 299 4.83 -4.60 8.33
C THR A 299 5.24 -3.64 9.44
N ARG A 300 4.47 -2.57 9.60
CA ARG A 300 4.71 -1.50 10.57
C ARG A 300 3.55 -1.41 11.54
N HIS A 301 3.88 -1.12 12.78
CA HIS A 301 2.95 -0.73 13.82
C HIS A 301 3.51 0.48 14.54
N PHE A 302 2.80 1.60 14.48
CA PHE A 302 3.18 2.83 15.17
C PHE A 302 2.24 3.09 16.33
N VAL A 303 2.80 3.54 17.45
CA VAL A 303 2.07 3.99 18.63
C VAL A 303 2.49 5.42 18.94
N PHE A 304 1.53 6.34 18.89
CA PHE A 304 1.75 7.74 19.24
C PHE A 304 1.07 8.04 20.57
N ASN A 305 1.90 8.28 21.59
CA ASN A 305 1.44 8.52 22.94
C ASN A 305 0.94 9.96 23.09
N LYS A 306 -0.18 10.11 23.82
CA LYS A 306 -0.80 11.43 24.06
C LYS A 306 0.06 12.28 25.01
N ASP A 307 0.66 11.63 25.99
CA ASP A 307 1.39 12.27 27.09
C ASP A 307 2.89 12.16 26.82
N GLY A 308 3.55 13.29 26.54
CA GLY A 308 5.02 13.35 26.41
C GLY A 308 5.58 13.42 24.98
N ARG A 309 4.75 13.46 23.93
CA ARG A 309 5.20 13.47 22.51
C ARG A 309 6.19 12.34 22.21
N THR A 310 6.01 11.20 22.85
CA THR A 310 6.76 9.98 22.58
C THR A 310 6.05 9.15 21.52
N TRP A 311 6.84 8.36 20.79
CA TRP A 311 6.31 7.42 19.83
C TRP A 311 7.09 6.12 19.91
N GLU A 312 6.43 5.05 19.49
CA GLU A 312 7.03 3.74 19.32
C GLU A 312 6.74 3.24 17.90
N GLY A 313 7.72 2.57 17.32
CA GLY A 313 7.58 1.92 16.03
C GLY A 313 8.06 0.49 16.08
N GLN A 314 7.17 -0.45 15.83
CA GLN A 314 7.47 -1.86 15.66
C GLN A 314 7.50 -2.18 14.16
N TYR A 315 8.64 -2.66 13.69
CA TYR A 315 8.87 -3.06 12.31
C TYR A 315 9.17 -4.55 12.28
N TYR A 316 8.36 -5.32 11.56
CA TYR A 316 8.61 -6.74 11.34
C TYR A 316 9.06 -6.93 9.90
N HIS A 317 10.18 -7.60 9.70
CA HIS A 317 10.75 -7.87 8.38
C HIS A 317 10.53 -9.32 7.99
N TYR A 318 10.35 -9.55 6.69
CA TYR A 318 10.01 -10.85 6.14
C TYR A 318 10.83 -11.16 4.89
N ALA A 319 11.06 -12.46 4.66
CA ALA A 319 11.73 -12.97 3.47
C ALA A 319 10.77 -13.18 2.29
N ASP A 320 9.46 -13.09 2.51
CA ASP A 320 8.43 -13.44 1.54
C ASP A 320 7.35 -12.34 1.37
N PRO A 321 6.73 -12.25 0.17
CA PRO A 321 5.78 -11.20 -0.19
C PRO A 321 4.42 -11.27 0.48
N VAL A 322 4.17 -12.28 1.32
CA VAL A 322 2.92 -12.46 2.06
C VAL A 322 3.15 -12.47 3.58
N CYS A 323 4.35 -12.05 4.02
CA CYS A 323 4.71 -11.85 5.42
C CYS A 323 4.49 -13.09 6.31
N ARG A 324 4.90 -14.27 5.82
CA ARG A 324 4.81 -15.56 6.53
C ARG A 324 6.13 -16.02 7.16
N LEU A 325 7.26 -15.58 6.63
CA LEU A 325 8.61 -15.98 7.01
C LEU A 325 9.33 -14.77 7.65
N PRO A 326 9.13 -14.54 8.96
CA PRO A 326 9.78 -13.42 9.65
C PRO A 326 11.29 -13.62 9.72
N THR A 327 12.04 -12.54 9.53
CA THR A 327 13.52 -12.56 9.56
C THR A 327 14.06 -11.88 10.82
N PHE A 328 13.58 -10.68 11.12
CA PHE A 328 13.84 -9.96 12.37
C PHE A 328 12.79 -8.87 12.61
N SER A 329 12.67 -8.43 13.86
CA SER A 329 11.91 -7.23 14.22
C SER A 329 12.80 -6.15 14.82
N MET A 330 12.33 -4.91 14.70
CA MET A 330 12.91 -3.74 15.34
C MET A 330 11.84 -3.01 16.14
N HIS A 331 12.13 -2.65 17.38
CA HIS A 331 11.29 -1.81 18.23
C HIS A 331 12.03 -0.50 18.52
N ALA A 332 11.61 0.55 17.84
CA ALA A 332 12.15 1.90 17.98
C ALA A 332 11.30 2.70 18.98
N ILE A 333 11.95 3.46 19.84
CA ILE A 333 11.30 4.38 20.77
C ILE A 333 11.97 5.74 20.69
N GLY A 334 11.16 6.80 20.69
CA GLY A 334 11.70 8.14 20.57
C GLY A 334 10.69 9.23 20.87
N HIS A 335 11.06 10.44 20.47
CA HIS A 335 10.24 11.64 20.60
C HIS A 335 9.92 12.19 19.22
N TYR A 336 8.79 12.89 19.11
CA TYR A 336 8.41 13.57 17.88
C TYR A 336 7.97 15.01 18.14
N SER A 337 8.13 15.86 17.14
CA SER A 337 7.56 17.20 17.13
C SER A 337 6.82 17.44 15.83
N GLN A 338 5.64 18.04 15.96
CA GLN A 338 4.84 18.48 14.82
C GLN A 338 5.26 19.90 14.45
N GLY A 339 5.60 20.08 13.18
CA GLY A 339 5.93 21.36 12.57
C GLY A 339 4.75 21.99 11.84
N GLN A 340 5.07 22.86 10.90
CA GLN A 340 4.11 23.59 10.07
C GLN A 340 3.57 22.72 8.93
N PRO A 341 2.47 23.14 8.27
CA PRO A 341 2.11 22.62 6.95
C PRO A 341 3.29 22.71 5.99
N SER A 342 3.47 21.69 5.14
CA SER A 342 4.62 21.64 4.23
C SER A 342 4.48 22.72 3.14
N ALA A 343 5.54 23.51 2.98
CA ALA A 343 5.64 24.46 1.87
C ALA A 343 5.84 23.77 0.51
N LYS A 344 6.30 22.51 0.50
CA LYS A 344 6.57 21.74 -0.73
C LYS A 344 5.38 20.87 -1.14
N VAL A 345 4.75 20.18 -0.18
CA VAL A 345 3.68 19.21 -0.46
C VAL A 345 2.36 19.67 0.13
N MET A 346 1.43 20.09 -0.74
CA MET A 346 0.08 20.50 -0.35
C MET A 346 -0.65 19.41 0.45
N GLY A 347 -1.29 19.80 1.56
CA GLY A 347 -1.95 18.93 2.55
C GLY A 347 -1.01 18.10 3.43
N GLY A 348 0.29 18.18 3.22
CA GLY A 348 1.28 17.55 4.09
C GLY A 348 1.59 18.41 5.32
N THR A 349 1.94 17.77 6.43
CA THR A 349 2.45 18.40 7.65
C THR A 349 3.85 17.90 7.94
N GLU A 350 4.76 18.80 8.30
CA GLU A 350 6.13 18.45 8.58
C GLU A 350 6.29 17.92 10.01
N PHE A 351 7.04 16.84 10.18
CA PHE A 351 7.37 16.28 11.49
C PHE A 351 8.88 16.11 11.63
N VAL A 352 9.36 16.09 12.87
CA VAL A 352 10.73 15.70 13.22
C VAL A 352 10.63 14.60 14.26
N PHE A 353 11.21 13.45 13.95
CA PHE A 353 11.28 12.29 14.82
C PHE A 353 12.72 12.09 15.26
N THR A 354 12.93 11.86 16.55
CA THR A 354 14.23 11.47 17.10
C THR A 354 14.09 10.12 17.78
N VAL A 355 14.70 9.10 17.19
CA VAL A 355 14.84 7.76 17.77
C VAL A 355 15.96 7.80 18.80
N THR A 356 15.65 7.38 20.02
CA THR A 356 16.62 7.39 21.14
C THR A 356 16.92 5.99 21.66
N GLN A 357 15.97 5.05 21.50
CA GLN A 357 16.16 3.66 21.91
C GLN A 357 15.76 2.74 20.77
N MET A 358 16.44 1.61 20.66
CA MET A 358 16.11 0.57 19.70
C MET A 358 16.38 -0.79 20.31
N LYS A 359 15.46 -1.71 20.06
CA LYS A 359 15.66 -3.12 20.31
C LYS A 359 15.50 -3.93 19.04
N VAL A 360 16.21 -5.04 18.95
CA VAL A 360 16.18 -5.93 17.79
C VAL A 360 15.90 -7.35 18.27
N THR A 361 15.07 -8.08 17.54
CA THR A 361 14.82 -9.50 17.76
C THR A 361 15.07 -10.28 16.47
N PRO A 362 16.09 -11.14 16.37
CA PRO A 362 16.25 -12.02 15.23
C PRO A 362 15.20 -13.13 15.28
N MET A 363 14.54 -13.40 14.16
CA MET A 363 13.40 -14.32 14.05
C MET A 363 13.68 -15.53 13.14
N ASP A 364 14.86 -15.57 12.51
CA ASP A 364 15.37 -16.74 11.80
C ASP A 364 16.84 -17.04 12.15
N LEU A 365 17.29 -18.25 11.80
CA LEU A 365 18.66 -18.70 12.07
C LEU A 365 19.69 -17.93 11.24
N ALA A 366 19.36 -17.54 10.00
CA ALA A 366 20.28 -16.84 9.12
C ALA A 366 20.65 -15.45 9.67
N THR A 367 19.67 -14.70 10.13
CA THR A 367 19.83 -13.39 10.76
C THR A 367 20.50 -13.51 12.11
N THR A 368 20.12 -14.51 12.93
CA THR A 368 20.80 -14.76 14.22
C THR A 368 22.29 -15.01 14.02
N SER A 369 22.65 -15.88 13.07
CA SER A 369 24.05 -16.16 12.72
C SER A 369 24.76 -14.92 12.20
N LEU A 370 24.11 -14.16 11.31
CA LEU A 370 24.67 -12.92 10.77
C LEU A 370 25.01 -11.92 11.87
N LEU A 371 24.09 -11.69 12.83
CA LEU A 371 24.32 -10.75 13.92
C LEU A 371 25.47 -11.18 14.85
N ASN A 372 25.72 -12.48 14.98
CA ASN A 372 26.85 -13.02 15.76
C ASN A 372 28.20 -12.96 15.02
N ILE A 373 28.23 -12.66 13.71
CA ILE A 373 29.49 -12.49 12.96
C ILE A 373 30.10 -11.11 13.21
N PHE A 374 29.27 -10.10 13.51
CA PHE A 374 29.76 -8.76 13.78
C PHE A 374 30.40 -8.69 15.17
N SER A 375 31.70 -8.38 15.18
CA SER A 375 32.51 -8.18 16.38
C SER A 375 32.57 -6.71 16.77
N GLY A 376 32.84 -6.44 18.04
CA GLY A 376 32.82 -5.09 18.59
C GLY A 376 31.38 -4.67 18.91
N ASP A 377 31.18 -4.03 20.06
CA ASP A 377 29.90 -3.60 20.62
C ASP A 377 29.19 -2.52 19.77
N GLU A 378 28.93 -2.82 18.49
CA GLU A 378 28.32 -1.97 17.47
C GLU A 378 26.92 -2.46 17.08
N CYS A 379 26.46 -3.59 17.65
CA CYS A 379 25.12 -4.14 17.49
C CYS A 379 24.77 -5.11 18.62
N GLY A 380 24.47 -4.58 19.80
CA GLY A 380 24.19 -5.39 20.99
C GLY A 380 25.42 -6.11 21.53
N THR A 381 25.21 -7.07 22.43
CA THR A 381 26.31 -7.80 23.08
C THR A 381 26.89 -8.85 22.13
N GLU A 382 28.19 -8.77 21.86
CA GLU A 382 28.90 -9.68 20.95
C GLU A 382 28.66 -11.17 21.28
N GLY A 383 28.41 -11.97 20.24
CA GLY A 383 28.24 -13.44 20.33
C GLY A 383 27.01 -13.92 21.13
N SER A 384 26.15 -13.01 21.60
CA SER A 384 25.04 -13.34 22.50
C SER A 384 23.67 -13.43 21.80
N TRP A 385 23.62 -13.18 20.48
CA TRP A 385 22.37 -13.19 19.73
C TRP A 385 21.77 -14.59 19.69
N ARG A 386 20.50 -14.69 20.09
CA ARG A 386 19.73 -15.95 20.14
C ARG A 386 18.42 -15.76 19.39
N LEU A 387 18.02 -16.81 18.69
CA LEU A 387 16.77 -16.85 17.94
C LEU A 387 15.58 -16.49 18.85
N GLY A 388 14.79 -15.51 18.44
CA GLY A 388 13.59 -15.04 19.14
C GLY A 388 13.85 -14.26 20.43
N VAL A 389 15.11 -13.98 20.76
CA VAL A 389 15.47 -13.23 21.97
C VAL A 389 15.79 -11.78 21.60
N GLU A 390 14.99 -10.87 22.14
CA GLU A 390 15.19 -9.43 21.99
C GLU A 390 16.48 -8.97 22.69
N GLN A 391 17.23 -8.07 22.05
CA GLN A 391 18.30 -7.33 22.70
C GLN A 391 18.16 -5.82 22.49
N ASP A 392 18.58 -5.06 23.49
CA ASP A 392 18.72 -3.62 23.43
C ASP A 392 20.05 -3.26 22.74
N VAL A 393 19.94 -2.53 21.63
CA VAL A 393 21.11 -2.04 20.87
C VAL A 393 21.37 -0.56 21.12
N THR A 394 20.68 0.04 22.09
CA THR A 394 20.88 1.43 22.52
C THR A 394 22.27 1.65 23.14
N PRO A 395 22.77 0.78 24.05
CA PRO A 395 24.10 0.96 24.64
C PRO A 395 25.24 0.93 23.61
N THR A 396 25.02 0.23 22.49
CA THR A 396 25.97 0.11 21.36
C THR A 396 25.79 1.21 20.31
N ALA A 397 25.07 2.29 20.64
CA ALA A 397 24.76 3.39 19.74
C ALA A 397 24.06 2.94 18.43
N GLY A 398 23.26 1.88 18.50
CA GLY A 398 22.56 1.28 17.38
C GLY A 398 23.10 -0.10 17.00
N CYS A 399 22.83 -0.49 15.76
CA CYS A 399 23.23 -1.77 15.19
C CYS A 399 23.78 -1.58 13.79
N ALA A 400 25.11 -1.52 13.67
CA ALA A 400 25.82 -1.32 12.41
C ALA A 400 25.50 -2.42 11.37
N ALA A 401 25.34 -3.66 11.81
CA ALA A 401 24.96 -4.82 10.98
C ALA A 401 23.64 -4.60 10.22
N LEU A 402 22.71 -3.85 10.81
CA LEU A 402 21.42 -3.51 10.23
C LEU A 402 21.37 -2.06 9.69
N GLY A 403 22.52 -1.36 9.69
CA GLY A 403 22.61 0.04 9.26
C GLY A 403 21.92 1.04 10.20
N ILE A 404 21.68 0.67 11.45
CA ILE A 404 21.01 1.48 12.47
C ILE A 404 22.05 2.26 13.27
N ARG A 405 21.84 3.55 13.46
CA ARG A 405 22.67 4.41 14.32
C ARG A 405 21.77 5.16 15.29
N LEU A 406 22.21 5.34 16.53
CA LEU A 406 21.47 6.05 17.57
C LEU A 406 22.34 7.14 18.23
N PRO A 407 21.72 8.26 18.65
CA PRO A 407 20.36 8.67 18.31
C PRO A 407 20.24 9.01 16.81
N HIS A 408 19.03 8.90 16.25
CA HIS A 408 18.77 9.24 14.85
C HIS A 408 17.60 10.20 14.72
N THR A 409 17.80 11.28 13.96
CA THR A 409 16.74 12.25 13.67
C THR A 409 16.31 12.13 12.21
N GLU A 410 15.01 12.01 11.99
CA GLU A 410 14.37 11.95 10.68
C GLU A 410 13.39 13.11 10.50
N HIS A 411 13.49 13.79 9.35
CA HIS A 411 12.57 14.83 8.92
C HIS A 411 11.49 14.20 8.05
N GLU A 412 10.30 14.08 8.63
CA GLU A 412 9.20 13.33 8.06
C GLU A 412 8.10 14.26 7.50
N LEU A 413 7.26 13.67 6.64
CA LEU A 413 6.09 14.31 6.05
C LEU A 413 4.87 13.44 6.34
N PHE A 414 3.84 14.02 6.96
CA PHE A 414 2.66 13.28 7.41
C PHE A 414 1.38 13.88 6.81
N ARG A 415 0.43 13.00 6.47
CA ARG A 415 -0.94 13.37 6.08
C ARG A 415 -1.93 12.40 6.69
N ILE A 416 -3.12 12.87 7.03
CA ILE A 416 -4.23 12.01 7.44
C ILE A 416 -5.39 12.19 6.49
N GLU A 417 -5.98 11.06 6.10
CA GLU A 417 -7.19 11.00 5.28
C GLU A 417 -8.18 10.01 5.88
N SER A 418 -9.39 9.95 5.32
CA SER A 418 -10.35 8.89 5.60
C SER A 418 -10.60 8.11 4.33
N ASP A 419 -10.60 6.78 4.42
CA ASP A 419 -10.97 5.93 3.29
C ASP A 419 -12.50 5.98 3.04
N PRO A 420 -13.00 5.38 1.94
CA PRO A 420 -14.43 5.35 1.66
C PRO A 420 -15.30 4.68 2.73
N SER A 421 -14.71 3.83 3.58
CA SER A 421 -15.38 3.20 4.72
C SER A 421 -15.31 4.03 6.02
N GLY A 422 -14.72 5.23 5.96
CA GLY A 422 -14.54 6.12 7.10
C GLY A 422 -13.37 5.76 8.02
N ARG A 423 -12.55 4.77 7.66
CA ARG A 423 -11.35 4.43 8.45
C ARG A 423 -10.29 5.50 8.24
N ARG A 424 -9.61 5.88 9.32
CA ARG A 424 -8.54 6.88 9.26
C ARG A 424 -7.26 6.25 8.73
N LEU A 425 -6.65 6.91 7.76
CA LEU A 425 -5.41 6.53 7.12
C LEU A 425 -4.31 7.52 7.49
N LEU A 426 -3.16 7.01 7.92
CA LEU A 426 -1.96 7.77 8.22
C LEU A 426 -0.91 7.52 7.14
N TYR A 427 -0.59 8.58 6.41
CA TYR A 427 0.47 8.59 5.42
C TYR A 427 1.72 9.22 6.03
N ASN A 428 2.86 8.55 5.87
CA ASN A 428 4.17 9.08 6.22
C ASN A 428 5.11 9.08 5.00
N GLY A 429 6.17 9.87 5.05
CA GLY A 429 6.96 10.26 3.88
C GLY A 429 7.65 9.08 3.19
N GLN A 430 7.63 9.03 1.85
CA GLN A 430 8.32 7.99 1.08
C GLN A 430 9.81 7.95 1.39
N ARG A 431 10.36 6.75 1.64
CA ARG A 431 11.81 6.59 1.84
C ARG A 431 12.55 6.85 0.52
N PRO A 432 13.72 7.50 0.56
CA PRO A 432 14.54 7.69 -0.63
C PRO A 432 14.90 6.37 -1.32
N THR A 433 14.69 6.30 -2.64
CA THR A 433 14.96 5.08 -3.43
C THR A 433 16.44 4.69 -3.44
N ASN A 434 17.33 5.66 -3.20
CA ASN A 434 18.78 5.43 -3.09
C ASN A 434 19.23 4.88 -1.71
N GLY A 435 18.30 4.59 -0.80
CA GLY A 435 18.58 4.07 0.54
C GLY A 435 19.14 5.11 1.52
N SER A 436 19.20 6.39 1.15
CA SER A 436 19.58 7.45 2.10
C SER A 436 18.48 7.71 3.14
N SER A 437 18.85 8.29 4.28
CA SER A 437 17.90 8.71 5.31
C SER A 437 17.51 10.18 5.14
N PRO A 438 16.24 10.57 5.41
CA PRO A 438 15.78 11.96 5.43
C PRO A 438 16.26 12.69 6.70
N ASN A 439 17.57 12.64 6.97
CA ASN A 439 18.18 13.15 8.21
C ASN A 439 18.40 14.67 8.25
N GLN A 440 17.95 15.39 7.22
CA GLN A 440 18.06 16.83 7.10
C GLN A 440 16.76 17.40 6.51
N PRO A 441 16.35 18.65 6.85
CA PRO A 441 15.08 19.22 6.38
C PRO A 441 14.91 19.22 4.86
N HIS A 442 15.98 19.48 4.10
CA HIS A 442 15.91 19.52 2.64
C HIS A 442 15.77 18.14 1.99
N LYS A 443 16.07 17.06 2.74
CA LYS A 443 15.90 15.65 2.33
C LYS A 443 14.54 15.08 2.69
N ARG A 444 13.65 15.88 3.30
CA ARG A 444 12.28 15.46 3.62
C ARG A 444 11.58 14.95 2.35
N ALA A 445 10.83 13.86 2.52
CA ALA A 445 10.09 13.25 1.42
C ALA A 445 9.13 14.24 0.75
N THR A 446 8.87 14.02 -0.54
CA THR A 446 7.92 14.80 -1.35
C THR A 446 6.71 13.98 -1.80
N SER A 447 6.55 12.80 -1.23
CA SER A 447 5.49 11.83 -1.52
C SER A 447 5.31 10.93 -0.30
N TYR A 448 4.35 10.00 -0.38
CA TYR A 448 3.98 9.15 0.75
C TYR A 448 4.22 7.67 0.49
N GLN A 449 4.48 6.93 1.56
CA GLN A 449 4.45 5.47 1.60
C GLN A 449 3.01 4.96 1.58
N PRO A 450 2.78 3.64 1.39
CA PRO A 450 1.48 3.04 1.67
C PRO A 450 0.96 3.47 3.06
N PRO A 451 -0.34 3.77 3.20
CA PRO A 451 -0.88 4.28 4.45
C PRO A 451 -0.96 3.18 5.52
N LEU A 452 -0.89 3.61 6.77
CA LEU A 452 -1.28 2.82 7.94
C LEU A 452 -2.75 3.11 8.27
N VAL A 453 -3.46 2.13 8.82
CA VAL A 453 -4.84 2.33 9.29
C VAL A 453 -4.87 2.47 10.79
N GLN A 454 -5.71 3.37 11.29
CA GLN A 454 -5.91 3.52 12.73
C GLN A 454 -6.64 2.31 13.27
N CYS A 455 -6.08 1.68 14.31
CA CYS A 455 -6.80 0.67 15.06
C CYS A 455 -7.90 1.36 15.86
N SER A 456 -9.13 0.89 15.69
CA SER A 456 -10.32 1.37 16.40
C SER A 456 -10.64 0.43 17.57
N PRO A 457 -11.18 0.93 18.69
CA PRO A 457 -11.88 0.03 19.59
C PRO A 457 -13.07 -0.48 18.78
N GLY A 458 -13.06 -1.76 18.40
CA GLY A 458 -14.14 -2.34 17.61
C GLY A 458 -15.48 -1.91 18.19
N ASN A 459 -16.28 -1.18 17.39
CA ASN A 459 -17.71 -1.24 17.57
C ASN A 459 -18.04 -2.70 17.29
N GLN A 460 -18.13 -3.49 18.35
CA GLN A 460 -19.02 -4.64 18.33
C GLN A 460 -20.29 -4.11 17.69
N GLY A 461 -20.67 -4.71 16.56
CA GLY A 461 -21.97 -4.45 15.96
C GLY A 461 -22.95 -4.43 17.11
N GLY A 462 -23.74 -3.36 17.21
CA GLY A 462 -24.85 -3.31 18.12
C GLY A 462 -25.70 -4.54 17.84
N LEU A 463 -25.45 -5.61 18.58
CA LEU A 463 -26.50 -6.50 19.03
C LEU A 463 -27.51 -5.53 19.62
N ASN A 464 -28.61 -5.37 18.91
CA ASN A 464 -29.84 -4.87 19.46
C ASN A 464 -30.10 -5.69 20.73
N THR A 465 -29.56 -5.24 21.86
CA THR A 465 -30.21 -5.41 23.15
C THR A 465 -31.45 -4.54 23.05
N GLY A 466 -32.47 -5.09 22.40
CA GLY A 466 -33.82 -4.62 22.56
C GLY A 466 -34.07 -4.61 24.06
N ARG A 467 -34.13 -3.40 24.62
CA ARG A 467 -34.70 -3.20 25.93
C ARG A 467 -36.12 -3.73 25.86
N GLU A 468 -36.34 -4.86 26.50
CA GLU A 468 -37.63 -5.25 27.04
C GLU A 468 -38.22 -4.02 27.75
N GLY A 469 -39.34 -3.55 27.23
CA GLY A 469 -39.99 -2.32 27.63
C GLY A 469 -41.35 -2.24 26.94
N ASP A 470 -42.30 -2.97 27.51
CA ASP A 470 -43.75 -2.79 27.45
C ASP A 470 -44.37 -2.29 26.13
N GLN A 471 -44.88 -3.25 25.35
CA GLN A 471 -46.11 -3.01 24.59
C GLN A 471 -47.10 -4.17 24.80
N ASN A 472 -48.07 -3.85 25.66
CA ASN A 472 -49.35 -4.50 25.89
C ASN A 472 -49.92 -5.26 24.68
N PHE A 473 -49.83 -6.60 24.71
CA PHE A 473 -50.78 -7.45 23.99
C PHE A 473 -52.03 -7.62 24.85
N ARG A 474 -53.08 -6.85 24.51
CA ARG A 474 -54.43 -7.06 25.02
C ARG A 474 -54.98 -8.38 24.48
N LEU A 475 -55.19 -9.33 25.38
CA LEU A 475 -56.05 -10.49 25.18
C LEU A 475 -57.49 -10.00 24.93
N GLY A 476 -57.97 -10.21 23.71
CA GLY A 476 -59.37 -10.06 23.33
C GLY A 476 -59.96 -11.43 22.99
N ASN A 477 -60.64 -12.03 23.95
CA ASN A 477 -61.52 -13.16 23.78
C ASN A 477 -62.77 -12.71 22.99
N GLY A 478 -63.24 -13.51 22.01
CA GLY A 478 -64.61 -13.36 21.52
C GLY A 478 -64.93 -13.92 20.14
N CYS A 479 -65.80 -14.93 20.13
CA CYS A 479 -66.69 -15.41 19.05
C CYS A 479 -66.05 -16.36 18.01
N ILE A 480 -66.29 -17.67 18.09
CA ILE A 480 -67.49 -18.46 17.71
C ILE A 480 -67.73 -18.48 16.19
N GLY A 481 -67.55 -19.68 15.62
CA GLY A 481 -68.34 -20.19 14.50
C GLY A 481 -67.71 -20.10 13.11
N CYS A 482 -67.11 -21.20 12.63
CA CYS A 482 -67.72 -22.02 11.58
C CYS A 482 -66.80 -23.19 11.19
N TYR A 483 -67.40 -24.38 11.24
CA TYR A 483 -66.95 -25.60 10.58
C TYR A 483 -66.82 -25.39 9.07
N CYS A 484 -65.78 -25.94 8.46
CA CYS A 484 -65.90 -26.71 7.22
C CYS A 484 -64.67 -27.60 7.01
N ASP A 485 -64.94 -28.90 7.10
CA ASP A 485 -64.14 -30.04 6.67
C ASP A 485 -63.95 -30.01 5.14
N CYS A 486 -62.78 -30.47 4.64
CA CYS A 486 -62.72 -31.62 3.73
C CYS A 486 -61.31 -31.91 3.20
N ARG A 487 -61.04 -33.22 3.16
CA ARG A 487 -59.82 -33.97 2.84
C ARG A 487 -59.52 -34.13 1.32
N PHE A 488 -58.35 -34.74 1.06
CA PHE A 488 -57.88 -35.46 -0.16
C PHE A 488 -57.29 -34.55 -1.27
N CYS A 489 -56.16 -34.86 -1.93
CA CYS A 489 -55.66 -36.13 -2.46
C CYS A 489 -54.13 -36.30 -2.39
N LEU A 490 -53.73 -37.55 -2.13
CA LEU A 490 -52.44 -38.19 -2.46
C LEU A 490 -52.60 -38.90 -3.81
N SER A 491 -51.61 -38.83 -4.71
CA SER A 491 -51.16 -40.00 -5.53
C SER A 491 -50.06 -39.67 -6.57
N THR A 492 -48.94 -40.43 -6.48
CA THR A 492 -48.21 -41.18 -7.57
C THR A 492 -47.47 -40.39 -8.67
N LEU A 493 -46.33 -40.77 -9.30
CA LEU A 493 -45.52 -42.00 -9.55
C LEU A 493 -44.04 -41.58 -9.84
N VAL A 494 -42.99 -42.21 -9.27
CA VAL A 494 -42.10 -43.29 -9.79
C VAL A 494 -41.24 -42.97 -11.03
N TRP A 495 -39.90 -43.15 -10.94
CA TRP A 495 -38.93 -43.83 -11.86
C TRP A 495 -37.47 -43.59 -11.34
N ALA A 496 -36.88 -44.51 -10.55
CA ALA A 496 -35.80 -45.48 -10.88
C ALA A 496 -34.39 -44.85 -11.08
N LEU A 497 -33.37 -44.96 -10.21
CA LEU A 497 -32.49 -46.09 -9.77
C LEU A 497 -31.81 -46.90 -10.90
N VAL A 498 -30.46 -46.94 -10.91
CA VAL A 498 -29.53 -48.10 -11.08
C VAL A 498 -28.06 -47.58 -11.16
N ILE A 499 -27.23 -47.75 -10.10
CA ILE A 499 -26.05 -48.65 -9.92
C ILE A 499 -24.79 -48.21 -10.72
N LEU A 500 -23.71 -47.72 -10.09
CA LEU A 500 -22.56 -48.38 -9.37
C LEU A 500 -21.49 -49.04 -10.29
N GLN A 501 -20.21 -48.72 -9.97
CA GLN A 501 -18.92 -49.29 -10.43
C GLN A 501 -18.50 -48.90 -11.87
N ILE A 502 -17.26 -48.49 -12.16
CA ILE A 502 -15.91 -49.10 -12.00
C ILE A 502 -14.93 -47.90 -12.17
N MET A 503 -13.92 -47.56 -11.35
CA MET A 503 -12.75 -48.28 -10.83
C MET A 503 -12.09 -47.43 -9.73
#